data_AF-A0A7W5H4M3-F1
#
_entry.id   AF-A0A7W5H4M3-F1
#
_cell.length_a   1.000
_cell.length_b   1.000
_cell.length_c   1.000
_cell.angle_alpha   90.00
_cell.angle_beta   90.00
_cell.angle_gamma   90.00
#
_symmetry.space_group_name_H-M   'P 1'
#
loop_
_entity.id
_entity.type
_entity.pdbx_description
1 polymer ?
#
loop_
_entity_poly.entity_id
_entity_poly.type
_entity_poly.pdbx_seq_one_letter_code
_entity_poly.pdbx_strand_id
1 'polypeptide(L)'
;MLRLQLPFPPSVNRYWRHVGTRVLVSKEGREYRSTVRSLMKHQKVRKHDGDLIVDIRLIPADRRRRDVDNSLKALLDALQAGGAYDDDSQIVRLTVEKFDPETECPRTEVIVRRVPAKLGEPGYRFCLRCDDEFYSLGPGNRLCEECTRWRSRLTGFVPIARGRKYRNGARIT
;
A
#
# COMPACT_ATOMS: atom_id res chain seq x y z
N MET A 1 0.37 -7.11 2.02
CA MET A 1 -0.35 -5.87 1.75
C MET A 1 -0.60 -5.18 3.07
N LEU A 2 -0.11 -3.96 3.18
CA LEU A 2 -0.30 -3.10 4.34
C LEU A 2 -1.41 -2.11 4.05
N ARG A 3 -2.44 -2.07 4.91
CA ARG A 3 -3.55 -1.12 4.82
C ARG A 3 -3.50 -0.23 6.05
N LEU A 4 -3.39 1.08 5.84
CA LEU A 4 -3.29 2.07 6.89
C LEU A 4 -4.43 3.08 6.76
N GLN A 5 -5.01 3.43 7.90
CA GLN A 5 -5.84 4.62 8.05
C GLN A 5 -5.05 5.60 8.91
N LEU A 6 -4.73 6.75 8.34
CA LEU A 6 -3.90 7.78 8.94
C LEU A 6 -4.70 9.09 9.05
N PRO A 7 -4.37 9.95 10.03
CA PRO A 7 -4.90 11.31 10.04
C PRO A 7 -4.49 12.05 8.77
N PHE A 8 -5.35 12.97 8.32
CA PHE A 8 -5.07 13.79 7.15
C PHE A 8 -3.74 14.56 7.34
N PRO A 9 -2.81 14.52 6.36
CA PRO A 9 -1.50 15.13 6.51
C PRO A 9 -1.57 16.65 6.56
N PRO A 10 -0.67 17.31 7.32
CA PRO A 10 -0.49 18.75 7.22
C PRO A 10 0.04 19.13 5.83
N SER A 11 -0.12 20.38 5.42
CA SER A 11 0.47 20.87 4.17
C SER A 11 2.00 20.89 4.25
N VAL A 12 2.69 20.79 3.11
CA VAL A 12 4.16 20.93 2.99
C VAL A 12 4.66 22.16 3.73
N ASN A 13 3.98 23.30 3.57
CA ASN A 13 4.36 24.56 4.20
C ASN A 13 4.27 24.53 5.74
N ARG A 14 3.37 23.72 6.29
CA ARG A 14 3.28 23.48 7.74
C ARG A 14 4.24 22.40 8.19
N TYR A 15 4.59 21.46 7.31
CA TYR A 15 5.44 20.32 7.61
C TYR A 15 6.93 20.67 7.62
N TRP A 16 7.38 21.46 6.65
CA TRP A 16 8.77 21.90 6.50
C TRP A 16 8.91 23.36 6.87
N ARG A 17 10.05 23.73 7.46
CA ARG A 17 10.39 25.12 7.78
C ARG A 17 11.85 25.41 7.44
N HIS A 18 12.11 26.65 7.07
CA HIS A 18 13.46 27.16 6.88
C HIS A 18 14.02 27.68 8.22
N VAL A 19 15.25 27.29 8.53
CA VAL A 19 16.03 27.83 9.65
C VAL A 19 17.40 28.20 9.11
N GLY A 20 17.57 29.49 8.78
CA GLY A 20 18.71 29.95 7.99
C GLY A 20 18.74 29.26 6.63
N THR A 21 19.86 28.61 6.30
CA THR A 21 20.06 27.87 5.04
C THR A 21 19.51 26.44 5.05
N ARG A 22 19.00 25.94 6.19
CA ARG A 22 18.56 24.55 6.33
C ARG A 22 17.04 24.43 6.27
N VAL A 23 16.58 23.36 5.62
CA VAL A 23 15.17 22.92 5.66
C VAL A 23 15.03 21.85 6.73
N LEU A 24 14.16 22.06 7.70
CA LEU A 24 13.92 21.16 8.82
C LEU A 24 12.44 20.81 8.92
N VAL A 25 12.15 19.65 9.51
CA VAL A 25 10.78 19.29 9.88
C VAL A 25 10.30 20.22 11.00
N SER A 26 9.10 20.76 10.86
CA SER A 26 8.48 21.64 11.84
C SER A 26 8.10 20.88 13.13
N LYS A 27 7.54 21.59 14.11
CA LYS A 27 6.96 20.95 15.30
C LYS A 27 5.78 20.05 14.90
N GLU A 28 4.87 20.59 14.09
CA GLU A 28 3.68 19.89 13.60
C GLU A 28 4.05 18.67 12.73
N GLY A 29 5.06 18.79 11.87
CA GLY A 29 5.53 17.65 11.08
C GLY A 29 6.08 16.51 11.95
N ARG A 30 6.80 16.85 13.03
CA ARG A 30 7.29 15.85 14.00
C ARG A 30 6.15 15.20 14.80
N GLU A 31 5.14 15.95 15.18
CA GLU A 31 3.93 15.43 15.81
C GLU A 31 3.21 14.46 14.87
N TYR A 32 3.05 14.83 13.59
CA TYR A 32 2.46 13.96 12.58
C TYR A 32 3.26 12.65 12.42
N ARG A 33 4.60 12.72 12.27
CA ARG A 33 5.48 11.52 12.24
C ARG A 33 5.31 10.64 13.47
N SER A 34 5.22 11.24 14.66
CA SER A 34 5.04 10.50 15.92
C SER A 34 3.70 9.77 15.94
N THR A 35 2.63 10.42 15.49
CA THR A 35 1.30 9.82 15.38
C THR A 35 1.29 8.65 14.40
N VAL A 36 1.83 8.84 13.19
CA VAL A 36 1.95 7.77 12.18
C VAL A 36 2.76 6.61 12.74
N ARG A 37 3.94 6.86 13.32
CA ARG A 37 4.80 5.83 13.91
C ARG A 37 4.08 5.04 15.02
N SER A 38 3.31 5.73 15.86
CA SER A 38 2.53 5.09 16.92
C SER A 38 1.47 4.16 16.33
N LEU A 39 0.70 4.63 15.34
CA LEU A 39 -0.31 3.82 14.64
C LEU A 39 0.31 2.58 13.99
N MET A 40 1.45 2.73 13.31
CA MET A 40 2.15 1.61 12.67
C MET A 40 2.68 0.60 13.68
N LYS A 41 3.19 1.07 14.83
CA LYS A 41 3.62 0.20 15.93
C LYS A 41 2.43 -0.58 16.52
N HIS A 42 1.29 0.07 16.72
CA HIS A 42 0.07 -0.58 17.22
C HIS A 42 -0.44 -1.67 16.27
N GLN A 43 -0.39 -1.43 14.96
CA GLN A 43 -0.77 -2.41 13.95
C GLN A 43 0.29 -3.51 13.70
N LYS A 44 1.42 -3.49 14.44
CA LYS A 44 2.55 -4.42 14.28
C LYS A 44 3.03 -4.50 12.82
N VAL A 45 3.03 -3.35 12.15
CA VAL A 45 3.42 -3.27 10.74
C VAL A 45 4.84 -3.78 10.56
N ARG A 46 5.01 -4.71 9.63
CA ARG A 46 6.32 -5.13 9.15
C ARG A 46 6.71 -4.27 7.95
N LYS A 47 7.98 -3.91 7.91
CA LYS A 47 8.58 -3.18 6.81
C LYS A 47 8.48 -3.98 5.51
N HIS A 48 8.16 -3.30 4.41
CA HIS A 48 8.14 -3.89 3.07
C HIS A 48 9.44 -3.53 2.33
N ASP A 49 10.12 -4.56 1.81
CA ASP A 49 11.32 -4.46 0.98
C ASP A 49 11.02 -4.65 -0.52
N GLY A 50 12.00 -4.30 -1.36
CA GLY A 50 11.88 -4.36 -2.82
C GLY A 50 10.96 -3.28 -3.40
N ASP A 51 10.61 -3.44 -4.67
CA ASP A 51 9.74 -2.50 -5.39
C ASP A 51 8.31 -2.52 -4.83
N LEU A 52 7.77 -1.33 -4.59
CA LEU A 52 6.48 -1.09 -3.96
C LEU A 52 5.54 -0.34 -4.89
N ILE A 53 4.27 -0.68 -4.74
CA ILE A 53 3.13 0.03 -5.25
C ILE A 53 2.43 0.64 -4.05
N VAL A 54 2.19 1.96 -4.09
CA VAL A 54 1.47 2.69 -3.06
C VAL A 54 0.24 3.33 -3.67
N ASP A 55 -0.93 3.02 -3.11
CA ASP A 55 -2.21 3.61 -3.50
C ASP A 55 -2.74 4.44 -2.32
N ILE A 56 -3.09 5.70 -2.59
CA ILE A 56 -3.43 6.69 -1.55
C ILE A 56 -4.79 7.31 -1.87
N ARG A 57 -5.67 7.32 -0.88
CA ARG A 57 -6.94 8.05 -0.91
C ARG A 57 -6.91 9.19 0.10
N LEU A 58 -7.04 10.41 -0.39
CA LEU A 58 -7.09 11.62 0.41
C LEU A 58 -8.54 12.02 0.64
N ILE A 59 -9.00 12.00 1.89
CA ILE A 59 -10.36 12.36 2.30
C ILE A 59 -10.28 13.64 3.14
N PRO A 60 -10.41 14.83 2.52
CA PRO A 60 -10.19 16.11 3.21
C PRO A 60 -11.34 16.47 4.14
N ALA A 61 -11.09 17.39 5.07
CA ALA A 61 -12.13 17.91 5.98
C ALA A 61 -13.11 18.89 5.29
N ASP A 62 -12.68 19.52 4.19
CA ASP A 62 -13.43 20.58 3.52
C ASP A 62 -13.13 20.62 2.00
N ARG A 63 -13.89 21.42 1.26
CA ARG A 63 -13.76 21.60 -0.20
C ARG A 63 -12.72 22.63 -0.64
N ARG A 64 -11.84 23.09 0.26
CA ARG A 64 -10.79 24.05 -0.14
C ARG A 64 -9.94 23.44 -1.25
N ARG A 65 -9.53 24.30 -2.18
CA ARG A 65 -8.58 23.93 -3.24
C ARG A 65 -7.27 23.49 -2.61
N ARG A 66 -6.93 22.22 -2.82
CA ARG A 66 -5.68 21.58 -2.39
C ARG A 66 -5.14 20.78 -3.55
N ASP A 67 -3.85 20.94 -3.77
CA ASP A 67 -3.08 20.11 -4.68
C ASP A 67 -2.76 18.78 -3.97
N VAL A 68 -2.83 17.68 -4.72
CA VAL A 68 -2.70 16.32 -4.17
C VAL A 68 -1.26 16.00 -3.76
N ASP A 69 -0.30 16.59 -4.44
CA ASP A 69 1.14 16.49 -4.20
C ASP A 69 1.57 17.15 -2.87
N ASN A 70 0.90 18.23 -2.47
CA ASN A 70 1.16 18.92 -1.22
C ASN A 70 0.91 18.01 0.00
N SER A 71 -0.15 17.21 -0.02
CA SER A 71 -0.41 16.22 1.02
C SER A 71 0.53 15.01 0.93
N LEU A 72 0.93 14.63 -0.28
CA LEU A 72 1.74 13.46 -0.54
C LEU A 72 3.12 13.53 0.13
N LYS A 73 3.85 14.64 -0.02
CA LYS A 73 5.25 14.73 0.46
C LYS A 73 5.35 14.52 1.97
N ALA A 74 4.44 15.13 2.73
CA ALA A 74 4.40 14.96 4.19
C ALA A 74 4.02 13.52 4.59
N LEU A 75 3.08 12.92 3.86
CA LEU A 75 2.61 11.57 4.10
C LEU A 75 3.68 10.50 3.83
N LEU A 76 4.36 10.55 2.67
CA LEU A 76 5.40 9.58 2.32
C LEU A 76 6.57 9.62 3.31
N ASP A 77 7.01 10.82 3.66
CA ASP A 77 8.06 11.03 4.65
C ASP A 77 7.66 10.48 6.04
N ALA A 78 6.39 10.64 6.45
CA ALA A 78 5.89 10.07 7.69
C ALA A 78 5.78 8.53 7.64
N LEU A 79 5.42 7.94 6.50
CA LEU A 79 5.38 6.49 6.29
C LEU A 79 6.79 5.87 6.39
N GLN A 80 7.79 6.52 5.79
CA GLN A 80 9.18 6.10 5.90
C GLN A 80 9.67 6.18 7.35
N ALA A 81 9.41 7.31 8.03
CA ALA A 81 9.74 7.48 9.45
C ALA A 81 9.00 6.49 10.38
N GLY A 82 7.81 6.06 9.98
CA GLY A 82 7.01 5.04 10.67
C GLY A 82 7.45 3.60 10.40
N GLY A 83 8.32 3.38 9.40
CA GLY A 83 8.88 2.07 9.06
C GLY A 83 8.04 1.25 8.07
N ALA A 84 7.22 1.91 7.22
CA ALA A 84 6.48 1.23 6.16
C ALA A 84 7.41 0.54 5.15
N TYR A 85 8.50 1.24 4.81
CA TYR A 85 9.57 0.88 3.87
C TYR A 85 10.89 1.53 4.31
N ASP A 86 12.01 1.14 3.73
CA ASP A 86 13.33 1.72 4.03
C ASP A 86 13.51 3.10 3.39
N ASP A 87 13.14 3.19 2.12
CA ASP A 87 13.43 4.32 1.26
C ASP A 87 12.25 4.60 0.32
N ASP A 88 11.92 5.87 0.09
CA ASP A 88 10.84 6.26 -0.82
C ASP A 88 11.14 5.92 -2.28
N SER A 89 12.42 5.72 -2.65
CA SER A 89 12.85 5.16 -3.94
C SER A 89 12.34 3.75 -4.23
N GLN A 90 11.90 3.01 -3.20
CA GLN A 90 11.24 1.72 -3.40
C GLN A 90 9.88 1.87 -4.10
N ILE A 91 9.25 3.05 -4.06
CA ILE A 91 7.93 3.27 -4.64
C ILE A 91 8.06 3.48 -6.15
N VAL A 92 7.92 2.39 -6.91
CA VAL A 92 7.96 2.42 -8.39
C VAL A 92 6.62 2.77 -9.02
N ARG A 93 5.52 2.67 -8.26
CA ARG A 93 4.19 3.11 -8.68
C ARG A 93 3.45 3.77 -7.53
N LEU A 94 2.97 4.98 -7.79
CA LEU A 94 2.20 5.75 -6.84
C LEU A 94 0.88 6.20 -7.48
N THR A 95 -0.24 5.85 -6.85
CA THR A 95 -1.58 6.33 -7.22
C THR A 95 -2.10 7.23 -6.11
N VAL A 96 -2.60 8.41 -6.45
CA VAL A 96 -3.20 9.32 -5.49
C VAL A 96 -4.54 9.79 -6.02
N GLU A 97 -5.57 9.61 -5.21
CA GLU A 97 -6.93 10.01 -5.52
C GLU A 97 -7.48 10.89 -4.39
N LYS A 98 -8.07 12.03 -4.75
CA LYS A 98 -8.75 12.91 -3.81
C LYS A 98 -10.25 12.62 -3.88
N PHE A 99 -10.82 12.30 -2.73
CA PHE A 99 -12.25 11.98 -2.57
C PHE A 99 -13.03 13.20 -2.07
N ASP A 100 -14.35 13.06 -2.02
CA ASP A 100 -15.24 14.02 -1.39
C ASP A 100 -14.87 14.27 0.08
N PRO A 101 -15.11 15.48 0.59
CA PRO A 101 -14.74 15.81 1.96
C PRO A 101 -15.64 15.12 2.99
N GLU A 102 -15.03 14.72 4.10
CA GLU A 102 -15.71 14.23 5.29
C GLU A 102 -15.29 15.07 6.50
N THR A 103 -16.22 15.91 7.00
CA THR A 103 -15.94 16.87 8.08
C THR A 103 -15.66 16.18 9.42
N GLU A 104 -16.36 15.07 9.69
CA GLU A 104 -16.27 14.37 10.97
C GLU A 104 -14.98 13.56 11.12
N CYS A 105 -14.47 13.00 10.01
CA CYS A 105 -13.32 12.10 10.04
C CYS A 105 -12.41 12.29 8.81
N PRO A 106 -11.72 13.45 8.73
CA PRO A 106 -10.73 13.67 7.67
C PRO A 106 -9.56 12.72 7.85
N ARG A 107 -9.28 11.93 6.81
CA ARG A 107 -8.29 10.86 6.90
C ARG A 107 -7.58 10.63 5.58
N THR A 108 -6.57 9.78 5.66
CA THR A 108 -5.88 9.27 4.50
C THR A 108 -5.81 7.76 4.60
N GLU A 109 -6.24 7.10 3.53
CA GLU A 109 -6.16 5.65 3.42
C GLU A 109 -4.97 5.32 2.53
N VAL A 110 -4.06 4.50 3.04
CA VAL A 110 -2.85 4.11 2.33
C VAL A 110 -2.82 2.61 2.19
N ILE A 111 -2.61 2.14 0.97
CA ILE A 111 -2.38 0.73 0.68
C ILE A 111 -0.96 0.61 0.13
N VAL A 112 -0.08 -0.06 0.87
CA VAL A 112 1.28 -0.39 0.43
C VAL A 112 1.33 -1.87 0.10
N ARG A 113 1.88 -2.18 -1.07
CA ARG A 113 1.93 -3.56 -1.57
C ARG A 113 3.15 -3.76 -2.47
N ARG A 114 3.70 -4.97 -2.47
CA ARG A 114 4.86 -5.30 -3.32
C ARG A 114 4.47 -5.41 -4.78
N VAL A 115 5.40 -5.12 -5.68
CA VAL A 115 5.22 -5.41 -7.10
C VAL A 115 5.13 -6.93 -7.29
N PRO A 116 4.07 -7.44 -7.95
CA PRO A 116 3.95 -8.87 -8.19
C PRO A 116 4.97 -9.31 -9.23
N ALA A 117 5.62 -10.45 -8.98
CA ALA A 117 6.56 -11.05 -9.93
C ALA A 117 5.88 -11.41 -11.26
N LYS A 118 6.64 -11.37 -12.35
CA LYS A 118 6.15 -11.75 -13.67
C LYS A 118 5.63 -13.19 -13.66
N LEU A 119 4.70 -13.50 -14.55
CA LEU A 119 4.19 -14.86 -14.67
C LEU A 119 5.32 -15.80 -15.10
N GLY A 120 5.51 -16.92 -14.40
CA GLY A 120 6.62 -17.85 -14.65
C GLY A 120 7.84 -17.67 -13.74
N GLU A 121 8.03 -16.49 -13.15
CA GLU A 121 9.17 -16.20 -12.25
C GLU A 121 8.81 -16.43 -10.77
N PRO A 122 9.77 -16.84 -9.93
CA PRO A 122 9.57 -16.87 -8.49
C PRO A 122 9.47 -15.45 -7.93
N GLY A 123 8.65 -15.27 -6.89
CA GLY A 123 8.50 -13.98 -6.22
C GLY A 123 7.14 -13.77 -5.57
N TYR A 124 6.91 -12.54 -5.10
CA TYR A 124 5.66 -12.15 -4.44
C TYR A 124 4.49 -12.10 -5.42
N ARG A 125 3.32 -12.55 -4.94
CA ARG A 125 2.05 -12.58 -5.68
C ARG A 125 0.90 -12.25 -4.72
N PHE A 126 -0.23 -11.84 -5.28
CA PHE A 126 -1.49 -11.69 -4.55
C PHE A 126 -2.35 -12.93 -4.73
N CYS A 127 -2.95 -13.39 -3.63
CA CYS A 127 -3.88 -14.50 -3.64
C CYS A 127 -5.18 -14.07 -4.34
N LEU A 128 -5.62 -14.77 -5.39
CA LEU A 128 -6.87 -14.46 -6.11
C LEU A 128 -8.14 -14.66 -5.27
N ARG A 129 -8.02 -15.23 -4.06
CA ARG A 129 -9.16 -15.49 -3.18
C ARG A 129 -9.25 -14.54 -2.00
N CYS A 130 -8.15 -14.32 -1.29
CA CYS A 130 -8.13 -13.48 -0.09
C CYS A 130 -7.39 -12.15 -0.28
N ASP A 131 -6.78 -11.91 -1.45
CA ASP A 131 -5.99 -10.70 -1.77
C ASP A 131 -4.71 -10.54 -0.93
N ASP A 132 -4.34 -11.54 -0.12
CA ASP A 132 -3.10 -11.51 0.66
C ASP A 132 -1.86 -11.72 -0.19
N GLU A 133 -0.76 -11.11 0.25
CA GLU A 133 0.57 -11.29 -0.35
C GLU A 133 1.21 -12.60 0.12
N PHE A 134 1.77 -13.34 -0.82
CA PHE A 134 2.54 -14.55 -0.53
C PHE A 134 3.68 -14.72 -1.53
N TYR A 135 4.74 -15.41 -1.12
CA TYR A 135 5.85 -15.75 -2.00
C TYR A 135 5.57 -17.07 -2.73
N SER A 136 5.80 -17.11 -4.04
CA SER A 136 5.64 -18.31 -4.87
C SER A 136 6.96 -18.68 -5.52
N LEU A 137 7.38 -19.93 -5.36
CA LEU A 137 8.55 -20.50 -6.07
C LEU A 137 8.21 -21.01 -7.48
N GLY A 138 6.94 -21.34 -7.75
CA GLY A 138 6.50 -21.98 -9.00
C GLY A 138 5.90 -21.00 -10.02
N PRO A 139 5.76 -21.43 -11.30
CA PRO A 139 5.43 -20.56 -12.45
C PRO A 139 3.99 -20.02 -12.47
N GLY A 140 3.14 -20.33 -11.47
CA GLY A 140 1.75 -19.92 -11.52
C GLY A 140 0.87 -20.22 -10.31
N ASN A 141 1.42 -20.37 -9.10
CA ASN A 141 0.56 -20.42 -7.93
C ASN A 141 -0.07 -19.05 -7.74
N ARG A 142 -1.41 -19.00 -7.77
CA ARG A 142 -2.21 -17.77 -7.62
C ARG A 142 -3.03 -17.75 -6.33
N LEU A 143 -2.84 -18.73 -5.47
CA LEU A 143 -3.48 -18.85 -4.16
C LEU A 143 -2.39 -18.99 -3.11
N CYS A 144 -2.55 -18.32 -1.97
CA CYS A 144 -1.70 -18.53 -0.81
C CYS A 144 -1.86 -19.97 -0.27
N GLU A 145 -0.95 -20.38 0.61
CA GLU A 145 -0.97 -21.73 1.19
C GLU A 145 -2.29 -22.05 1.90
N GLU A 146 -2.81 -21.12 2.69
CA GLU A 146 -4.08 -21.28 3.41
C GLU A 146 -5.27 -21.44 2.46
N CYS A 147 -5.36 -20.60 1.42
CA CYS A 147 -6.41 -20.70 0.41
C CYS A 147 -6.30 -22.00 -0.40
N THR A 148 -5.08 -22.47 -0.66
CA THR A 148 -4.83 -23.75 -1.32
C THR A 148 -5.30 -24.92 -0.46
N ARG A 149 -4.94 -24.93 0.83
CA ARG A 149 -5.40 -25.94 1.81
C ARG A 149 -6.92 -25.94 1.98
N TRP A 150 -7.56 -24.78 1.99
CA TRP A 150 -9.03 -24.71 2.02
C TRP A 150 -9.64 -25.31 0.75
N ARG A 151 -9.08 -25.00 -0.42
CA ARG A 151 -9.57 -25.51 -1.70
C ARG A 151 -9.41 -27.03 -1.81
N SER A 152 -8.32 -27.60 -1.31
CA SER A 152 -8.11 -29.06 -1.32
C SER A 152 -9.09 -29.82 -0.42
N ARG A 153 -9.72 -29.16 0.57
CA ARG A 153 -10.81 -29.76 1.35
C ARG A 153 -12.13 -29.84 0.56
N LEU A 154 -12.30 -29.01 -0.47
CA LEU A 154 -13.49 -28.99 -1.32
C LEU A 154 -13.45 -29.97 -2.49
N THR A 155 -12.25 -30.43 -2.89
CA THR A 155 -12.08 -31.31 -4.05
C THR A 155 -12.68 -32.71 -3.89
N GLY A 156 -13.13 -33.09 -2.69
CA GLY A 156 -13.97 -34.28 -2.48
C GLY A 156 -15.43 -34.11 -2.92
N PHE A 157 -15.90 -32.88 -3.14
CA PHE A 157 -17.31 -32.55 -3.41
C PHE A 157 -17.54 -31.90 -4.79
N VAL A 158 -16.48 -31.45 -5.47
CA VAL A 158 -16.59 -30.74 -6.75
C VAL A 158 -15.53 -31.27 -7.73
N PRO A 159 -15.92 -31.73 -8.94
CA PRO A 159 -14.96 -32.19 -9.94
C PRO A 159 -13.95 -31.09 -10.26
N ILE A 160 -12.68 -31.47 -10.45
CA ILE A 160 -11.63 -30.55 -10.91
C ILE A 160 -11.88 -30.23 -12.39
N ALA A 161 -12.72 -29.23 -12.66
CA ALA A 161 -12.86 -28.64 -13.99
C ALA A 161 -11.67 -27.69 -14.23
N ARG A 162 -10.54 -28.22 -14.72
CA ARG A 162 -9.46 -27.37 -15.25
C ARG A 162 -9.95 -26.73 -16.55
N GLY A 163 -10.44 -25.49 -16.46
CA GLY A 163 -10.71 -24.66 -17.64
C GLY A 163 -9.46 -24.54 -18.51
N ARG A 164 -9.66 -24.52 -19.83
CA ARG A 164 -8.59 -24.29 -20.81
C ARG A 164 -7.99 -22.89 -20.56
N LYS A 165 -6.67 -22.78 -20.52
CA LYS A 165 -5.99 -21.48 -20.30
C LYS A 165 -5.92 -20.71 -21.62
N TYR A 166 -6.32 -19.45 -21.58
CA TYR A 166 -6.20 -18.52 -22.70
C TYR A 166 -5.49 -17.24 -22.25
N ARG A 167 -4.67 -16.64 -23.12
CA ARG A 167 -4.11 -15.28 -22.97
C ARG A 167 -4.54 -14.47 -24.18
N ASN A 168 -5.27 -13.38 -23.96
CA ASN A 168 -5.81 -12.51 -25.02
C ASN A 168 -6.55 -13.29 -26.13
N GLY A 169 -7.34 -14.31 -25.75
CA GLY A 169 -8.08 -15.15 -26.70
C GLY A 169 -7.28 -16.31 -27.32
N ALA A 170 -5.95 -16.32 -27.23
CA ALA A 170 -5.11 -17.43 -27.71
C ALA A 170 -4.97 -18.52 -26.64
N ARG A 171 -5.17 -19.79 -27.03
CA ARG A 171 -4.98 -20.94 -26.14
C ARG A 171 -3.51 -21.07 -25.75
N ILE A 172 -3.25 -21.24 -24.47
CA ILE A 172 -1.91 -21.51 -23.94
C ILE A 172 -1.85 -23.00 -23.57
N THR A 173 -0.81 -23.69 -24.03
CA THR A 173 -0.48 -25.08 -23.65
C THR A 173 -0.05 -25.20 -22.20
#